data_AF-A0A1I1NTQ0-F1
#
_entry.id   AF-A0A1I1NTQ0-F1
#
_cell.length_a   1.000
_cell.length_b   1.000
_cell.length_c   1.000
_cell.angle_alpha   90.00
_cell.angle_beta   90.00
_cell.angle_gamma   90.00
#
_symmetry.space_group_name_H-M   'P 1'
#
loop_
_entity.id
_entity.type
_entity.pdbx_description
1 polymer ?
#
loop_
_entity_poly.entity_id
_entity_poly.type
_entity_poly.pdbx_seq_one_letter_code
_entity_poly.pdbx_strand_id
1 'polypeptide(L)'
;METNFNTDQEQQELQQLASKKVLKLKSFYKHTFLYMIGMTLFLLKEYTELPLNVFPIRFLNGVVMIIWSAVYIGSAIDVFASFRIFDEEWEARKVKSILDKRQKTQKWE
;
A
#
# COMPACT_ATOMS: atom_id res chain seq x y z
N MET A 1 -3.45 -13.19 37.18
CA MET A 1 -2.23 -12.94 36.38
C MET A 1 -2.43 -13.10 34.86
N GLU A 2 -3.65 -13.36 34.37
CA GLU A 2 -3.89 -13.74 32.97
C GLU A 2 -4.18 -12.57 32.00
N THR A 3 -4.35 -11.34 32.51
CA THR A 3 -4.77 -10.18 31.69
C THR A 3 -3.66 -9.57 30.83
N ASN A 4 -2.39 -9.71 31.24
CA ASN A 4 -1.26 -9.13 30.50
C ASN A 4 -0.96 -9.92 29.21
N PHE A 5 -0.99 -11.25 29.26
CA PHE A 5 -0.63 -12.12 28.13
C PHE A 5 -1.54 -11.90 26.90
N ASN A 6 -2.84 -11.68 27.13
CA ASN A 6 -3.80 -11.42 26.05
C ASN A 6 -3.60 -10.03 25.41
N THR A 7 -3.12 -9.06 26.19
CA THR A 7 -2.87 -7.69 25.71
C THR A 7 -1.61 -7.66 24.84
N ASP A 8 -0.56 -8.38 25.25
CA ASP A 8 0.68 -8.48 24.49
C ASP A 8 0.47 -9.18 23.12
N GLN A 9 -0.36 -10.24 23.07
CA GLN A 9 -0.74 -10.88 21.80
C GLN A 9 -1.55 -9.96 20.88
N GLU A 10 -2.56 -9.25 21.40
CA GLU A 10 -3.31 -8.26 20.61
C GLU A 10 -2.37 -7.16 20.05
N GLN A 11 -1.43 -6.68 20.87
CA GLN A 11 -0.47 -5.66 20.43
C GLN A 11 0.47 -6.19 19.35
N GLN A 12 0.94 -7.43 19.45
CA GLN A 12 1.77 -8.05 18.41
C GLN A 12 1.01 -8.23 17.10
N GLU A 13 -0.25 -8.68 17.13
CA GLU A 13 -1.06 -8.81 15.92
C GLU A 13 -1.30 -7.45 15.24
N LEU A 14 -1.61 -6.41 16.02
CA LEU A 14 -1.76 -5.04 15.53
C LEU A 14 -0.47 -4.51 14.90
N GLN A 15 0.68 -4.76 15.53
CA GLN A 15 1.99 -4.40 14.99
C GLN A 15 2.30 -5.14 13.69
N GLN A 16 1.98 -6.44 13.61
CA GLN A 16 2.17 -7.20 12.38
C GLN A 16 1.28 -6.69 11.24
N LEU A 17 0.02 -6.36 11.51
CA LEU A 17 -0.90 -5.78 10.54
C LEU A 17 -0.40 -4.40 10.06
N ALA A 18 0.01 -3.53 10.98
CA ALA A 18 0.57 -2.22 10.64
C ALA A 18 1.87 -2.35 9.82
N SER A 19 2.74 -3.28 10.20
CA SER A 19 4.00 -3.54 9.48
C SER A 19 3.75 -4.05 8.06
N LYS A 20 2.75 -4.93 7.88
CA LYS A 20 2.32 -5.39 6.54
C LYS A 20 1.80 -4.23 5.67
N LYS A 21 1.05 -3.29 6.24
CA LYS A 21 0.59 -2.07 5.53
C LYS A 21 1.77 -1.23 5.04
N VAL A 22 2.72 -0.93 5.94
CA VAL A 22 3.90 -0.12 5.61
C VAL A 22 4.79 -0.82 4.58
N LEU A 23 4.95 -2.14 4.67
CA LEU A 23 5.71 -2.92 3.69
C LEU A 23 5.09 -2.89 2.29
N LYS A 24 3.77 -3.11 2.17
CA LYS A 24 3.06 -3.00 0.89
C LYS A 24 3.17 -1.60 0.30
N LEU A 25 2.92 -0.57 1.11
CA LEU A 25 3.00 0.82 0.67
C LEU A 25 4.42 1.21 0.26
N LYS A 26 5.45 0.76 1.00
CA LYS A 26 6.86 1.01 0.68
C LYS A 26 7.26 0.35 -0.64
N SER A 27 6.78 -0.86 -0.92
CA SER A 27 7.03 -1.54 -2.20
C SER A 27 6.39 -0.77 -3.37
N PHE A 28 5.14 -0.35 -3.20
CA PHE A 28 4.42 0.46 -4.18
C PHE A 28 5.09 1.82 -4.43
N TYR A 29 5.55 2.50 -3.37
CA TYR A 29 6.22 3.79 -3.50
C TYR A 29 7.51 3.67 -4.32
N LYS A 30 8.28 2.59 -4.18
CA LYS A 30 9.45 2.32 -5.03
C LYS A 30 9.06 2.18 -6.51
N HIS A 31 7.99 1.43 -6.80
CA HIS A 31 7.51 1.26 -8.17
C HIS A 31 7.01 2.58 -8.75
N THR A 32 6.24 3.35 -7.97
CA THR A 32 5.74 4.68 -8.33
C THR A 32 6.87 5.65 -8.61
N PHE A 33 7.91 5.65 -7.77
CA PHE A 33 9.07 6.50 -7.95
C PHE A 33 9.81 6.20 -9.26
N LEU A 34 10.03 4.91 -9.57
CA LEU A 34 10.62 4.49 -10.85
C LEU A 34 9.75 4.88 -12.04
N TYR A 35 8.44 4.68 -11.93
CA TYR A 35 7.47 5.07 -12.95
C TYR A 35 7.48 6.58 -13.20
N MET A 36 7.52 7.40 -12.16
CA MET A 36 7.62 8.87 -12.25
C MET A 36 8.89 9.31 -12.97
N ILE A 37 10.04 8.68 -12.70
CA ILE A 37 11.29 8.95 -13.43
C ILE A 37 11.12 8.61 -14.91
N GLY A 38 10.59 7.42 -15.23
CA GLY A 38 10.34 6.99 -16.62
C GLY A 38 9.39 7.94 -17.36
N MET A 39 8.30 8.35 -16.72
CA MET A 39 7.33 9.30 -17.27
C MET A 39 7.95 10.67 -17.52
N THR A 40 8.76 11.17 -16.59
CA THR A 40 9.45 12.46 -16.74
C THR A 40 10.42 12.41 -17.91
N LEU A 41 11.20 11.33 -18.04
CA LEU A 41 12.12 11.13 -19.17
C LEU A 41 11.39 10.99 -20.51
N PHE A 42 10.24 10.31 -20.53
CA PHE A 42 9.40 10.22 -21.72
C PHE A 42 8.86 11.59 -22.15
N LEU A 43 8.32 12.37 -21.22
CA LEU A 43 7.83 13.73 -21.49
C LEU A 43 8.97 14.64 -21.97
N LEU A 44 10.14 14.58 -21.34
CA LEU A 44 11.31 15.32 -21.81
C LEU A 44 11.65 14.94 -23.26
N LYS A 45 11.74 13.65 -23.59
CA LYS A 45 12.02 13.17 -24.95
C LYS A 45 10.95 13.60 -25.97
N GLU A 46 9.68 13.67 -25.58
CA GLU A 46 8.59 14.05 -26.49
C GLU A 46 8.54 15.57 -26.71
N TYR A 47 8.74 16.37 -25.65
CA TYR A 47 8.66 17.83 -25.71
C TYR A 47 9.94 18.51 -26.14
N THR A 48 11.08 17.85 -25.95
CA THR A 48 12.34 18.30 -26.50
C THR A 48 12.69 17.38 -27.64
N GLU A 49 12.88 17.90 -28.86
CA GLU A 49 13.42 17.16 -30.02
C GLU A 49 14.90 16.74 -29.80
N LEU A 50 15.31 16.54 -28.55
CA LEU A 50 16.62 16.08 -28.19
C LEU A 50 16.79 14.68 -28.77
N PRO A 51 17.90 14.43 -29.48
CA PRO A 51 18.27 13.09 -29.92
C PRO A 51 18.79 12.30 -28.70
N LEU A 52 17.91 12.05 -27.73
CA LEU A 52 18.14 11.14 -26.60
C LEU A 52 18.09 9.70 -27.12
N ASN A 53 19.00 9.39 -28.04
CA ASN A 53 19.20 8.07 -28.62
C ASN A 53 20.09 7.19 -27.71
N VAL A 54 20.17 7.55 -26.44
CA VAL A 54 20.91 6.82 -25.42
C VAL A 54 20.07 5.64 -24.93
N PHE A 55 20.71 4.50 -24.73
CA PHE A 55 20.09 3.34 -24.09
C PHE A 55 19.87 3.65 -22.60
N PRO A 56 18.70 3.38 -21.98
CA PRO A 56 17.48 2.73 -22.49
C PRO A 56 16.40 3.67 -23.04
N ILE A 57 16.60 4.99 -23.03
CA ILE A 57 15.61 6.03 -23.39
C ILE A 57 15.12 5.89 -24.84
N ARG A 58 15.97 5.41 -25.75
CA ARG A 58 15.59 5.06 -27.13
C ARG A 58 14.41 4.08 -27.23
N PHE A 59 14.27 3.15 -26.27
CA PHE A 59 13.21 2.15 -26.26
C PHE A 59 11.91 2.65 -25.59
N LEU A 60 11.93 3.80 -24.92
CA LEU A 60 10.71 4.45 -24.44
C LEU A 60 9.93 5.00 -25.64
N ASN A 61 9.03 4.16 -26.15
CA ASN A 61 8.01 4.50 -27.13
C ASN A 61 6.65 4.65 -26.45
N GLY A 62 5.71 5.35 -27.09
CA GLY A 62 4.36 5.53 -26.57
C GLY A 62 3.65 4.21 -26.21
N VAL A 63 3.83 3.16 -27.02
CA VAL A 63 3.27 1.82 -26.74
C VAL A 63 3.84 1.23 -25.44
N VAL A 64 5.15 1.32 -25.24
CA VAL A 64 5.82 0.83 -24.02
C VAL A 64 5.29 1.60 -22.81
N MET A 65 5.17 2.92 -22.93
CA MET A 65 4.61 3.77 -21.88
C MET A 65 3.15 3.42 -21.55
N ILE A 66 2.31 3.14 -22.56
CA ILE A 66 0.92 2.71 -22.34
C ILE A 66 0.86 1.40 -21.57
N ILE A 67 1.64 0.39 -21.97
CA ILE A 67 1.70 -0.91 -21.28
C ILE A 67 2.20 -0.72 -19.85
N TRP A 68 3.26 0.05 -19.65
CA TRP A 68 3.79 0.35 -18.32
C TRP A 68 2.79 1.09 -17.43
N SER A 69 2.06 2.04 -18.01
CA SER A 69 0.99 2.79 -17.32
C SER A 69 -0.14 1.86 -16.88
N ALA A 70 -0.53 0.91 -17.72
CA ALA A 70 -1.56 -0.08 -17.37
C ALA A 70 -1.11 -0.98 -16.20
N VAL A 71 0.15 -1.44 -16.21
CA VAL A 71 0.73 -2.23 -15.10
C VAL A 71 0.79 -1.40 -13.81
N TYR A 72 1.16 -0.11 -13.91
CA TYR A 72 1.17 0.81 -12.78
C TYR A 72 -0.24 1.01 -12.19
N ILE A 73 -1.26 1.22 -13.03
CA ILE A 73 -2.65 1.35 -12.60
C ILE A 73 -3.12 0.08 -11.88
N GLY A 74 -2.81 -1.11 -12.41
CA GLY A 74 -3.12 -2.38 -11.75
C GLY A 74 -2.48 -2.47 -10.36
N SER A 75 -1.23 -2.04 -10.24
CA SER A 75 -0.50 -2.00 -8.96
C SER A 75 -1.14 -1.02 -7.97
N ALA A 76 -1.61 0.14 -8.46
CA ALA A 76 -2.31 1.12 -7.63
C ALA A 76 -3.65 0.59 -7.12
N ILE A 77 -4.40 -0.14 -7.95
CA ILE A 77 -5.66 -0.79 -7.58
C ILE A 77 -5.41 -1.85 -6.50
N ASP A 78 -4.39 -2.70 -6.64
CA ASP A 78 -4.05 -3.72 -5.64
C ASP A 78 -3.74 -3.10 -4.27
N VAL A 79 -2.97 -2.01 -4.25
CA VAL A 79 -2.68 -1.29 -3.00
C VAL A 79 -3.92 -0.65 -2.41
N PHE A 80 -4.77 -0.03 -3.24
CA PHE A 80 -6.01 0.60 -2.78
C PHE A 80 -7.00 -0.43 -2.22
N ALA A 81 -7.17 -1.56 -2.90
CA ALA A 81 -7.98 -2.68 -2.44
C ALA A 81 -7.41 -3.25 -1.13
N SER A 82 -6.10 -3.43 -1.04
CA SER A 82 -5.44 -3.86 0.20
C SER A 82 -5.60 -2.85 1.33
N PHE A 83 -5.68 -1.54 1.05
CA PHE A 83 -5.97 -0.53 2.06
C PHE A 83 -7.41 -0.65 2.55
N ARG A 84 -8.38 -0.77 1.62
CA ARG A 84 -9.82 -0.83 1.95
C ARG A 84 -10.22 -2.09 2.72
N ILE A 85 -9.77 -3.27 2.29
CA ILE A 85 -10.06 -4.54 2.98
C ILE A 85 -9.51 -4.54 4.41
N PHE A 86 -8.28 -4.03 4.59
CA PHE A 86 -7.67 -3.95 5.91
C PHE A 86 -8.29 -2.90 6.83
N ASP A 87 -8.96 -1.89 6.28
CA ASP A 87 -9.69 -0.89 7.05
C ASP A 87 -10.94 -1.53 7.66
N GLU A 88 -11.74 -2.22 6.85
CA GLU A 88 -12.96 -2.92 7.31
C GLU A 88 -12.65 -3.99 8.37
N GLU A 89 -11.61 -4.81 8.18
CA GLU A 89 -11.20 -5.76 9.22
C GLU A 89 -10.71 -5.09 10.50
N TRP A 90 -9.98 -3.97 10.38
CA TRP A 90 -9.46 -3.25 11.54
C TRP A 90 -10.59 -2.62 12.34
N GLU A 91 -11.56 -2.00 11.66
CA GLU A 91 -12.76 -1.43 12.29
C GLU A 91 -13.59 -2.52 12.98
N ALA A 92 -13.85 -3.64 12.31
CA ALA A 92 -14.61 -4.75 12.88
C ALA A 92 -13.94 -5.31 14.15
N ARG A 93 -12.61 -5.48 14.13
CA ARG A 93 -11.84 -5.89 15.32
C ARG A 93 -11.91 -4.86 16.43
N LYS A 94 -11.82 -3.57 16.13
CA LYS A 94 -11.86 -2.50 17.13
C LYS A 94 -13.24 -2.41 17.79
N VAL A 95 -14.30 -2.50 17.02
CA VAL A 95 -15.68 -2.50 17.52
C VAL A 95 -15.90 -3.71 18.43
N LYS A 96 -15.46 -4.91 18.02
CA LYS A 96 -15.56 -6.13 18.84
C LYS A 96 -14.80 -6.01 20.16
N SER A 97 -13.58 -5.46 20.14
CA SER A 97 -12.77 -5.20 21.35
C SER A 97 -13.48 -4.26 22.33
N ILE A 98 -14.10 -3.19 21.82
CA ILE A 98 -14.85 -2.23 22.64
C ILE A 98 -16.12 -2.89 23.23
N LEU A 99 -16.83 -3.70 22.44
CA LEU A 99 -18.02 -4.44 22.92
C LEU A 99 -17.65 -5.44 24.02
N ASP A 100 -16.60 -6.24 23.84
CA ASP A 100 -16.19 -7.26 24.82
C ASP A 100 -15.73 -6.62 26.14
N LYS A 101 -14.98 -5.51 26.06
CA LYS A 101 -14.58 -4.72 27.24
C LYS A 101 -15.80 -4.21 28.02
N ARG A 102 -16.83 -3.71 27.32
CA ARG A 102 -18.09 -3.26 27.94
C ARG A 102 -18.90 -4.43 28.53
N GLN A 103 -18.96 -5.57 27.85
CA GLN A 103 -19.68 -6.74 28.32
C GLN A 103 -19.05 -7.33 29.60
N LYS A 104 -17.71 -7.35 29.70
CA LYS A 104 -17.01 -7.79 30.92
C LYS A 104 -17.19 -6.84 32.10
N THR A 105 -17.36 -5.53 31.86
CA THR A 105 -17.62 -4.54 32.93
C THR A 105 -19.10 -4.45 33.33
N GLN A 106 -20.02 -5.04 32.56
CA GLN A 106 -21.46 -5.03 32.83
C GLN A 106 -21.99 -6.34 33.43
N LYS A 107 -21.14 -7.36 33.64
CA LYS A 107 -21.48 -8.46 34.55
C LYS A 107 -21.46 -7.95 35.98
N TRP A 108 -22.55 -7.33 36.40
CA TRP A 108 -22.87 -7.10 37.80
C TRP A 108 -23.49 -8.39 38.35
N GLU A 109 -23.02 -8.81 39.53
CA GLU A 109 -23.67 -9.82 40.40
C GLU A 109 -25.09 -9.39 40.77
#